data_AF-A0A7J6UQ84-F1
#
_entry.id   AF-A0A7J6UQ84-F1
#
_cell.length_a   1.000
_cell.length_b   1.000
_cell.length_c   1.000
_cell.angle_alpha   90.00
_cell.angle_beta   90.00
_cell.angle_gamma   90.00
#
_symmetry.space_group_name_H-M   'P 1'
#
loop_
_entity.id
_entity.type
_entity.pdbx_description
1 polymer ?
#
loop_
_entity_poly.entity_id
_entity_poly.type
_entity_poly.pdbx_seq_one_letter_code
_entity_poly.pdbx_strand_id
1 'polypeptide(L)'
;GHPSRSRSDTFYISDTDTEWLLRPQATAHQPEMLCRVAAAGSPVEGAVWSADVYRKDEIDRYHYPVFHQVDGLRLFSTSEASQAMVIEDLKKTLEASIHV
;
A
#
# COMPACT_ATOMS: atom_id res chain seq x y z
N GLY A 1 14.33 2.74 16.35
CA GLY A 1 13.04 2.97 15.69
C GLY A 1 13.26 3.07 14.20
N HIS A 2 12.32 2.60 13.37
CA HIS A 2 12.42 2.75 11.92
C HIS A 2 12.32 4.25 11.55
N PRO A 3 13.16 4.80 10.67
CA PRO A 3 13.18 6.24 10.34
C PRO A 3 11.82 6.80 9.95
N SER A 4 11.03 6.07 9.14
CA SER A 4 9.68 6.53 8.75
C SER A 4 8.69 6.67 9.91
N ARG A 5 8.99 6.13 11.10
CA ARG A 5 8.19 6.32 12.33
C ARG A 5 8.68 7.51 13.16
N SER A 6 9.57 8.34 12.60
CA SER A 6 9.99 9.57 13.24
C SER A 6 8.81 10.55 13.31
N ARG A 7 8.83 11.43 14.31
CA ARG A 7 7.84 12.53 14.42
C ARG A 7 8.05 13.61 13.35
N SER A 8 9.23 13.66 12.73
CA SER A 8 9.50 14.57 11.61
C SER A 8 8.80 14.12 10.34
N ASP A 9 8.60 12.81 10.12
CA ASP A 9 8.09 12.28 8.85
C ASP A 9 6.60 11.90 8.93
N THR A 10 6.10 11.58 10.13
CA THR A 10 4.72 11.10 10.35
C THR A 10 3.89 12.03 11.24
N PHE A 11 2.61 12.17 10.91
CA PHE A 11 1.62 12.86 11.74
C PHE A 11 1.07 11.95 12.83
N TYR A 12 1.55 12.12 14.06
CA TYR A 12 0.99 11.50 15.25
C TYR A 12 -0.12 12.38 15.84
N ILE A 13 -1.17 11.76 16.38
CA ILE A 13 -2.30 12.49 16.98
C ILE A 13 -1.90 13.15 18.32
N SER A 14 -0.97 12.54 19.05
CA SER A 14 -0.46 13.04 20.33
C SER A 14 1.07 13.10 20.36
N ASP A 15 1.60 14.05 21.13
CA ASP A 15 3.04 14.17 21.40
C ASP A 15 3.55 13.16 22.43
N THR A 16 2.65 12.62 23.27
CA THR A 16 2.99 11.61 24.28
C THR A 16 2.80 10.19 23.77
N ASP A 17 1.77 9.95 22.95
CA ASP A 17 1.38 8.60 22.52
C ASP A 17 1.65 8.38 21.03
N THR A 18 2.26 7.23 20.71
CA THR A 18 2.61 6.84 19.34
C THR A 18 1.68 5.78 18.73
N GLU A 19 0.60 5.45 19.45
CA GLU A 19 -0.38 4.44 19.02
C GLU A 19 -1.18 4.91 17.81
N TRP A 20 -1.55 6.19 17.78
CA TRP A 20 -2.45 6.74 16.76
C TRP A 20 -1.74 7.78 15.90
N LEU A 21 -1.84 7.58 14.59
CA LEU A 21 -1.23 8.41 13.56
C LEU A 21 -2.13 8.49 12.33
N LEU A 22 -1.92 9.52 11.51
CA LEU A 22 -2.48 9.57 10.17
C LEU A 22 -1.63 8.69 9.26
N ARG A 23 -2.27 7.83 8.47
CA ARG A 23 -1.58 6.81 7.67
C ARG A 23 -0.65 7.46 6.63
N PRO A 24 0.64 7.09 6.58
CA PRO A 24 1.58 7.65 5.60
C PRO A 24 1.56 6.90 4.26
N GLN A 25 0.90 5.74 4.19
CA GLN A 25 0.81 4.88 3.00
C GLN A 25 -0.54 4.18 2.93
N ALA A 26 -1.03 3.91 1.72
CA ALA A 26 -2.26 3.14 1.51
C ALA A 26 -2.09 1.67 1.95
N THR A 27 -0.85 1.16 2.00
CA THR A 27 -0.46 -0.20 2.44
C THR A 27 -0.93 -0.53 3.85
N ALA A 28 -1.27 0.47 4.66
CA ALA A 28 -1.91 0.26 5.96
C ALA A 28 -3.22 -0.56 5.86
N HIS A 29 -3.87 -0.60 4.70
CA HIS A 29 -5.04 -1.44 4.43
C HIS A 29 -4.68 -2.86 3.95
N GLN A 30 -3.41 -3.15 3.62
CA GLN A 30 -3.01 -4.43 3.05
C GLN A 30 -3.42 -5.65 3.91
N PRO A 31 -3.28 -5.66 5.25
CA PRO A 31 -3.73 -6.80 6.05
C PRO A 31 -5.23 -7.08 5.90
N GLU A 32 -6.05 -6.02 5.90
CA GLU A 32 -7.49 -6.13 5.69
C GLU A 32 -7.80 -6.67 4.29
N MET A 33 -7.13 -6.15 3.26
CA MET A 33 -7.30 -6.59 1.88
C MET A 33 -6.89 -8.05 1.71
N LEU A 34 -5.79 -8.50 2.33
CA LEU A 34 -5.37 -9.90 2.35
C LEU A 34 -6.45 -10.80 2.96
N CYS A 35 -7.03 -10.41 4.10
CA CYS A 35 -8.12 -11.15 4.73
C CYS A 35 -9.35 -11.24 3.80
N ARG A 36 -9.72 -10.14 3.15
CA ARG A 36 -10.86 -10.08 2.23
C ARG A 36 -10.64 -10.99 1.01
N VAL A 37 -9.46 -10.91 0.39
CA VAL A 37 -9.08 -11.76 -0.75
C VAL A 37 -9.07 -13.23 -0.35
N ALA A 38 -8.46 -13.58 0.79
CA ALA A 38 -8.42 -14.96 1.28
C ALA A 38 -9.80 -15.52 1.65
N ALA A 39 -10.72 -14.68 2.15
CA ALA A 39 -12.07 -15.09 2.54
C ALA A 39 -13.06 -15.21 1.36
N ALA A 40 -12.72 -14.70 0.17
CA ALA A 40 -13.65 -14.61 -0.96
C ALA A 40 -14.06 -15.96 -1.59
N GLY A 41 -13.36 -17.06 -1.29
CA GLY A 41 -13.76 -18.43 -1.66
C GLY A 41 -13.88 -18.73 -3.17
N SER A 42 -13.50 -17.78 -4.04
CA SER A 42 -13.65 -17.74 -5.50
C SER A 42 -12.44 -16.97 -6.11
N PRO A 43 -12.23 -16.83 -7.44
CA PRO A 43 -10.95 -16.47 -8.06
C PRO A 43 -10.58 -14.97 -7.92
N VAL A 44 -10.96 -14.35 -6.81
CA VAL A 44 -10.40 -13.07 -6.39
C VAL A 44 -8.95 -13.35 -6.02
N GLU A 45 -8.07 -13.21 -6.99
CA GLU A 45 -6.64 -13.41 -6.80
C GLU A 45 -5.96 -12.16 -6.26
N GLY A 46 -6.65 -11.02 -6.16
CA GLY A 46 -6.04 -9.77 -5.75
C GLY A 46 -7.03 -8.66 -5.44
N ALA A 47 -6.50 -7.50 -5.07
CA ALA A 47 -7.25 -6.30 -4.77
C ALA A 47 -6.45 -5.06 -5.18
N VAL A 48 -7.16 -4.00 -5.56
CA VAL A 48 -6.63 -2.64 -5.74
C VAL A 48 -7.44 -1.71 -4.87
N TRP A 49 -6.78 -0.78 -4.19
CA TRP A 49 -7.44 0.20 -3.34
C TRP A 49 -6.74 1.56 -3.42
N SER A 50 -7.51 2.62 -3.19
CA SER A 50 -7.00 3.98 -3.07
C SER A 50 -7.28 4.50 -1.67
N ALA A 51 -6.36 5.28 -1.11
CA ALA A 51 -6.57 5.97 0.15
C ALA A 51 -5.92 7.36 0.13
N ASP A 52 -6.47 8.26 0.94
CA ASP A 52 -5.79 9.45 1.40
C ASP A 52 -4.59 9.06 2.29
N VAL A 53 -3.45 9.69 2.05
CA VAL A 53 -2.22 9.49 2.80
C VAL A 53 -1.64 10.83 3.24
N TYR A 54 -1.00 10.80 4.41
CA TYR A 54 -0.57 11.98 5.15
C TYR A 54 0.91 11.88 5.48
N ARG A 55 1.73 12.75 4.89
CA ARG A 55 3.18 12.76 5.09
C ARG A 55 3.69 14.16 5.39
N LYS A 56 4.66 14.27 6.30
CA LYS A 56 5.33 15.53 6.61
C LYS A 56 6.52 15.75 5.65
N ASP A 57 6.27 15.57 4.37
CA ASP A 57 7.27 15.90 3.36
C ASP A 57 7.47 17.43 3.31
N GLU A 58 8.61 17.88 2.78
CA GLU A 58 8.88 19.31 2.58
C GLU A 58 7.80 19.90 1.69
N ILE A 59 7.19 21.03 2.10
CA ILE A 59 6.11 21.65 1.34
C ILE A 59 6.73 22.52 0.25
N ASP A 60 6.57 22.13 -1.00
CA ASP A 60 7.03 22.86 -2.17
C ASP A 60 6.01 22.75 -3.33
N ARG A 61 6.41 23.17 -4.54
CA ARG A 61 5.53 23.11 -5.73
C ARG A 61 5.23 21.69 -6.24
N TYR A 62 5.91 20.68 -5.71
CA TYR A 62 5.82 19.27 -6.09
C TYR A 62 5.25 18.39 -4.97
N HIS A 63 5.29 18.86 -3.72
CA HIS A 63 4.98 18.06 -2.54
C HIS A 63 3.92 18.75 -1.68
N TYR A 64 2.80 18.04 -1.49
CA TYR A 64 1.74 18.46 -0.59
C TYR A 64 1.53 17.40 0.50
N PRO A 65 1.29 17.78 1.77
CA PRO A 65 1.23 16.83 2.88
C PRO A 65 0.10 15.79 2.81
N VAL A 66 -0.90 16.00 1.96
CA VAL A 66 -2.06 15.13 1.79
C VAL A 66 -2.24 14.78 0.33
N PHE A 67 -2.18 13.50 -0.02
CA PHE A 67 -2.38 13.06 -1.40
C PHE A 67 -3.07 11.70 -1.43
N HIS A 68 -3.42 11.24 -2.62
CA HIS A 68 -4.04 9.93 -2.80
C HIS A 68 -3.00 8.95 -3.29
N GLN A 69 -2.91 7.79 -2.64
CA GLN A 69 -2.06 6.69 -3.06
C GLN A 69 -2.94 5.51 -3.46
N VAL A 70 -2.58 4.86 -4.57
CA VAL A 70 -3.20 3.62 -5.04
C VAL A 70 -2.20 2.49 -4.82
N ASP A 71 -2.65 1.43 -4.15
CA ASP A 71 -1.89 0.21 -3.96
C ASP A 71 -2.69 -0.98 -4.52
N GLY A 72 -1.97 -2.05 -4.83
CA GLY A 72 -2.56 -3.30 -5.25
C GLY A 72 -1.76 -4.51 -4.78
N LEU A 73 -2.44 -5.64 -4.64
CA LEU A 73 -1.82 -6.93 -4.34
C LEU A 73 -2.44 -8.03 -5.19
N ARG A 74 -1.66 -9.07 -5.43
CA ARG A 74 -2.13 -10.35 -5.96
C ARG A 74 -1.51 -11.49 -5.16
N LEU A 75 -2.31 -12.50 -4.86
CA LEU A 75 -1.95 -13.72 -4.18
C LEU A 75 -1.72 -14.82 -5.20
N PHE A 76 -0.74 -15.66 -4.90
CA PHE A 76 -0.39 -16.82 -5.70
C PHE A 76 -0.31 -18.03 -4.80
N SER A 77 -0.75 -19.18 -5.32
CA SER A 77 -0.60 -20.47 -4.66
C SER A 77 0.89 -20.81 -4.53
N THR A 78 1.35 -21.10 -3.32
CA THR A 78 2.76 -21.43 -3.06
C THR A 78 3.17 -22.77 -3.67
N SER A 79 2.22 -23.65 -3.99
CA SER A 79 2.49 -24.93 -4.66
C SER A 79 2.54 -24.82 -6.19
N GLU A 80 1.99 -23.76 -6.77
CA GLU A 80 1.80 -23.64 -8.22
C GLU A 80 2.59 -22.49 -8.85
N ALA A 81 2.95 -21.48 -8.06
CA ALA A 81 3.65 -20.30 -8.55
C ALA A 81 5.16 -20.33 -8.28
N SER A 82 5.95 -20.16 -9.33
CA SER A 82 7.38 -19.87 -9.22
C SER A 82 7.64 -18.36 -9.11
N GLN A 83 8.76 -17.97 -8.52
CA GLN A 83 9.17 -16.56 -8.46
C GLN A 83 9.25 -15.92 -9.86
N ALA A 84 9.70 -16.66 -10.88
CA ALA A 84 9.75 -16.18 -12.25
C ALA A 84 8.36 -15.85 -12.80
N MET A 85 7.36 -16.70 -12.52
CA MET A 85 5.97 -16.45 -12.90
C MET A 85 5.41 -15.21 -12.20
N VAL A 86 5.66 -15.03 -10.91
CA VAL A 86 5.18 -13.87 -10.14
C VAL A 86 5.80 -12.57 -10.67
N ILE A 87 7.10 -12.57 -10.98
CA ILE A 87 7.78 -11.39 -11.53
C ILE A 87 7.23 -11.06 -12.93
N GLU A 88 7.04 -12.06 -13.77
CA GLU A 88 6.49 -11.88 -15.12
C GLU A 88 5.05 -11.34 -15.08
N ASP A 89 4.24 -11.85 -14.16
CA ASP A 89 2.88 -11.39 -13.93
C ASP A 89 2.84 -9.92 -13.47
N LEU A 90 3.70 -9.55 -12.52
CA LEU A 90 3.81 -8.17 -12.03
C LEU A 90 4.18 -7.21 -13.18
N LYS A 91 5.15 -7.58 -14.02
CA LYS A 91 5.54 -6.77 -15.18
C LYS A 91 4.38 -6.56 -16.14
N LYS A 92 3.71 -7.63 -16.56
CA LYS A 92 2.57 -7.56 -17.47
C LYS A 92 1.42 -6.72 -16.90
N THR A 93 1.14 -6.89 -15.61
CA THR A 93 0.09 -6.12 -14.91
C THR A 93 0.43 -4.63 -14.91
N LEU A 94 1.68 -4.27 -14.59
CA LEU A 94 2.11 -2.87 -14.61
C LEU A 94 2.12 -2.28 -16.02
N GLU A 95 2.61 -3.02 -17.03
CA GLU A 95 2.57 -2.59 -18.43
C GLU A 95 1.13 -2.32 -18.91
N ALA A 96 0.19 -3.22 -18.59
CA ALA A 96 -1.20 -3.06 -18.95
C ALA A 96 -1.84 -1.81 -18.29
N SER A 97 -1.42 -1.44 -17.08
CA SER A 97 -1.93 -0.25 -16.37
C SER A 97 -1.54 1.09 -17.02
N ILE A 98 -0.49 1.11 -17.86
CA ILE A 98 -0.03 2.32 -18.57
C ILE A 98 -0.88 2.60 -19.82
N HIS A 99 -1.56 1.58 -20.35
CA HIS A 99 -2.30 1.65 -21.61
C HIS A 99 -3.81 1.85 -21.45
N VAL A 100 -4.26 2.25 -20.25
CA VAL A 100 -5.67 2.57 -19.95
C VAL A 100 -5.98 4.04 -20.28
#